data_AF-A0A958Y9W4-F1
#
_entry.id   AF-A0A958Y9W4-F1
#
_cell.length_a   1.000
_cell.length_b   1.000
_cell.length_c   1.000
_cell.angle_alpha   90.00
_cell.angle_beta   90.00
_cell.angle_gamma   90.00
#
_symmetry.space_group_name_H-M   'P 1'
#
loop_
_entity.id
_entity.type
_entity.pdbx_description
1 polymer ?
#
loop_
_entity_poly.entity_id
_entity_poly.type
_entity_poly.pdbx_seq_one_letter_code
_entity_poly.pdbx_strand_id
1 'polypeptide(L)'
;LTLDSYKVLDSERTDNVYIVDPLYSYPRAEKTFYSPKMTVKSILNGEAFQLNKKHKHLKKFISKDLLDSAEFINQEPPSNTYSDEEKFKMAETLLNKYAKAKLVITSRIHCALPCLALGTPVIFVNGFDSFVDSCRFDGILELFNRVDVNSKTGEFSATFPLDNGMITKNTKIANLEKH
;
A
#
# COMPACT_ATOMS: atom_id res chain seq x y z
N LEU A 1 10.22 -21.51 -5.71
CA LEU A 1 8.87 -21.01 -6.05
C LEU A 1 9.02 -19.83 -6.99
N THR A 2 8.47 -19.92 -8.20
CA THR A 2 8.38 -18.77 -9.11
C THR A 2 7.05 -18.05 -8.87
N LEU A 3 7.00 -16.75 -9.12
CA LEU A 3 5.80 -15.96 -8.89
C LEU A 3 4.60 -16.45 -9.73
N ASP A 4 4.87 -17.00 -10.92
CA ASP A 4 3.88 -17.57 -11.84
C ASP A 4 3.03 -18.67 -11.20
N SER A 5 3.58 -19.40 -10.22
CA SER A 5 2.84 -20.45 -9.50
C SER A 5 1.64 -19.93 -8.69
N TYR A 6 1.60 -18.63 -8.39
CA TYR A 6 0.49 -17.98 -7.69
C TYR A 6 -0.50 -17.29 -8.63
N LYS A 7 -0.22 -17.20 -9.93
CA LYS A 7 -1.11 -16.53 -10.89
C LYS A 7 -2.41 -17.33 -11.00
N VAL A 8 -3.53 -16.66 -10.86
CA VAL A 8 -4.87 -17.25 -10.94
C VAL A 8 -5.59 -16.79 -12.19
N LEU A 9 -6.62 -17.52 -12.60
CA LEU A 9 -7.51 -17.08 -13.68
C LEU A 9 -8.36 -15.90 -13.21
N ASP A 10 -8.77 -15.03 -14.14
CA ASP A 10 -9.61 -13.88 -13.80
C ASP A 10 -10.96 -14.28 -13.18
N SER A 11 -11.48 -15.48 -13.48
CA SER A 11 -12.69 -16.04 -12.87
C SER A 11 -12.52 -16.40 -11.39
N GLU A 12 -11.28 -16.53 -10.90
CA GLU A 12 -10.96 -16.82 -9.51
C GLU A 12 -10.68 -15.55 -8.69
N ARG A 13 -10.68 -14.38 -9.33
CA ARG A 13 -10.54 -13.09 -8.64
C ARG A 13 -11.80 -12.79 -7.84
N THR A 14 -11.57 -12.31 -6.62
CA THR A 14 -12.59 -11.86 -5.67
C THR A 14 -12.84 -10.37 -5.85
N ASP A 15 -13.92 -9.85 -5.23
CA ASP A 15 -14.18 -8.42 -5.15
C ASP A 15 -13.37 -7.68 -4.08
N ASN A 16 -12.45 -8.37 -3.40
CA ASN A 16 -11.70 -7.81 -2.28
C ASN A 16 -10.68 -6.77 -2.74
N VAL A 17 -10.68 -5.63 -2.05
CA VAL A 17 -9.66 -4.59 -2.18
C VAL A 17 -8.77 -4.61 -0.95
N TYR A 18 -7.45 -4.62 -1.18
CA TYR A 18 -6.45 -4.61 -0.11
C TYR A 18 -5.71 -3.28 -0.09
N ILE A 19 -5.62 -2.67 1.09
CA ILE A 19 -4.82 -1.46 1.32
C ILE A 19 -3.61 -1.87 2.17
N VAL A 20 -2.47 -2.03 1.50
CA VAL A 20 -1.28 -2.65 2.07
C VAL A 20 -0.22 -1.57 2.29
N ASP A 21 0.12 -1.26 3.54
CA ASP A 21 1.12 -0.23 3.87
C ASP A 21 1.00 1.04 2.97
N PRO A 22 -0.14 1.75 2.95
CA PRO A 22 -0.45 2.72 1.88
C PRO A 22 0.37 4.01 1.93
N LEU A 23 1.06 4.28 3.05
CA LEU A 23 1.93 5.45 3.25
C LEU A 23 3.05 5.03 4.21
N TYR A 24 3.94 4.16 3.76
CA TYR A 24 4.99 3.53 4.57
C TYR A 24 5.96 4.54 5.19
N SER A 25 6.23 5.64 4.48
CA SER A 25 7.08 6.73 4.94
C SER A 25 6.49 7.50 6.14
N TYR A 26 5.21 7.30 6.49
CA TYR A 26 4.56 7.99 7.60
C TYR A 26 4.80 7.25 8.93
N PRO A 27 4.89 7.98 10.06
CA PRO A 27 5.01 7.38 11.39
C PRO A 27 3.88 6.38 11.69
N ARG A 28 4.22 5.26 12.34
CA ARG A 28 3.28 4.18 12.67
C ARG A 28 3.04 4.06 14.17
N ALA A 29 1.78 3.84 14.55
CA ALA A 29 1.33 3.70 15.94
C ALA A 29 2.08 2.60 16.71
N GLU A 30 2.29 1.46 16.06
CA GLU A 30 2.99 0.30 16.65
C GLU A 30 4.43 0.63 17.04
N LYS A 31 5.12 1.50 16.27
CA LYS A 31 6.49 1.94 16.57
C LYS A 31 6.52 3.12 17.55
N THR A 32 5.47 3.95 17.57
CA THR A 32 5.41 5.15 18.45
C THR A 32 4.87 4.85 19.85
N PHE A 33 3.98 3.86 20.02
CA PHE A 33 3.26 3.59 21.29
C PHE A 33 3.62 2.28 21.99
N TYR A 34 4.79 1.70 21.72
CA TYR A 34 5.18 0.40 22.32
C TYR A 34 5.49 0.45 23.82
N SER A 35 5.68 1.64 24.43
CA SER A 35 5.89 1.76 25.88
C SER A 35 5.17 2.96 26.49
N PRO A 36 4.86 2.95 27.80
CA PRO A 36 4.20 4.07 28.48
C PRO A 36 5.03 5.36 28.41
N LYS A 37 6.36 5.25 28.58
CA LYS A 37 7.28 6.39 28.47
C LYS A 37 7.32 6.97 27.06
N MET A 38 7.34 6.12 26.03
CA MET A 38 7.27 6.57 24.64
C MET A 38 5.90 7.13 24.30
N THR A 39 4.80 6.60 24.83
CA THR A 39 3.46 7.14 24.61
C THR A 39 3.33 8.58 25.11
N VAL A 40 3.80 8.86 26.33
CA VAL A 40 3.82 10.23 26.87
C VAL A 40 4.73 11.12 26.02
N LYS A 41 5.90 10.62 25.62
CA LYS A 41 6.82 11.34 24.72
C LYS A 41 6.23 11.59 23.32
N SER A 42 5.49 10.65 22.75
CA SER A 42 4.83 10.73 21.44
C SER A 42 3.65 11.71 21.44
N ILE A 43 2.95 11.83 22.57
CA ILE A 43 1.95 12.87 22.79
C ILE A 43 2.63 14.25 22.87
N LEU A 44 3.70 14.37 23.69
CA LEU A 44 4.46 15.61 23.83
C LEU A 44 5.15 16.06 22.53
N ASN A 45 5.62 15.12 21.72
CA ASN A 45 6.35 15.36 20.47
C ASN A 45 5.41 15.45 19.24
N GLY A 46 4.10 15.28 19.39
CA GLY A 46 3.14 15.39 18.30
C GLY A 46 3.09 14.20 17.32
N GLU A 47 3.67 13.05 17.65
CA GLU A 47 3.62 11.85 16.80
C GLU A 47 2.19 11.27 16.66
N ALA A 48 1.36 11.42 17.69
CA ALA A 48 -0.08 11.10 17.61
C ALA A 48 -0.79 11.90 16.50
N PHE A 49 -0.36 13.15 16.26
CA PHE A 49 -0.87 13.99 15.18
C PHE A 49 -0.50 13.44 13.79
N GLN A 50 0.66 12.77 13.66
CA GLN A 50 1.13 12.19 12.41
C GLN A 50 0.31 10.95 11.98
N LEU A 51 -0.23 10.19 12.94
CA LEU A 51 -1.15 9.09 12.65
C LEU A 51 -2.48 9.58 12.11
N ASN A 52 -3.04 10.62 12.73
CA ASN A 52 -4.21 11.32 12.17
C ASN A 52 -3.91 11.91 10.80
N LYS A 53 -2.67 12.36 10.55
CA LYS A 53 -2.24 12.88 9.25
C LYS A 53 -2.32 11.82 8.16
N LYS A 54 -1.82 10.60 8.39
CA LYS A 54 -1.94 9.48 7.44
C LYS A 54 -3.40 9.25 7.05
N HIS A 55 -4.28 9.10 8.04
CA HIS A 55 -5.71 8.89 7.80
C HIS A 55 -6.36 10.05 7.04
N LYS A 56 -6.03 11.29 7.43
CA LYS A 56 -6.50 12.51 6.77
C LYS A 56 -6.07 12.56 5.31
N HIS A 57 -4.86 12.12 4.99
CA HIS A 57 -4.34 12.13 3.63
C HIS A 57 -4.97 11.04 2.77
N LEU A 58 -5.13 9.82 3.28
CA LEU A 58 -5.83 8.75 2.56
C LEU A 58 -7.26 9.17 2.19
N LYS A 59 -7.98 9.83 3.11
CA LYS A 59 -9.33 10.35 2.88
C LYS A 59 -9.44 11.41 1.77
N LYS A 60 -8.33 11.99 1.31
CA LYS A 60 -8.36 12.96 0.20
C LYS A 60 -8.54 12.29 -1.15
N PHE A 61 -8.05 11.06 -1.31
CA PHE A 61 -8.04 10.36 -2.60
C PHE A 61 -8.64 8.96 -2.56
N ILE A 62 -9.02 8.45 -1.39
CA ILE A 62 -9.76 7.19 -1.22
C ILE A 62 -11.10 7.50 -0.59
N SER A 63 -12.18 7.07 -1.23
CA SER A 63 -13.54 7.23 -0.73
C SER A 63 -13.73 6.55 0.62
N LYS A 64 -14.58 7.14 1.47
CA LYS A 64 -14.88 6.60 2.80
C LYS A 64 -15.42 5.16 2.73
N ASP A 65 -16.34 4.91 1.80
CA ASP A 65 -16.93 3.59 1.61
C ASP A 65 -15.88 2.52 1.30
N LEU A 66 -14.87 2.84 0.47
CA LEU A 66 -13.76 1.94 0.19
C LEU A 66 -12.83 1.77 1.41
N LEU A 67 -12.52 2.86 2.13
CA LEU A 67 -11.72 2.78 3.36
C LEU A 67 -12.38 1.89 4.43
N ASP A 68 -13.70 1.93 4.52
CA ASP A 68 -14.44 1.16 5.54
C ASP A 68 -14.55 -0.33 5.19
N SER A 69 -14.49 -0.71 3.91
CA SER A 69 -14.61 -2.13 3.49
C SER A 69 -13.32 -2.79 3.05
N ALA A 70 -12.26 -2.05 2.75
CA ALA A 70 -11.00 -2.62 2.30
C ALA A 70 -10.26 -3.30 3.46
N GLU A 71 -9.57 -4.40 3.17
CA GLU A 71 -8.74 -5.07 4.18
C GLU A 71 -7.38 -4.36 4.26
N PHE A 72 -7.03 -3.87 5.46
CA PHE A 72 -5.73 -3.26 5.71
C PHE A 72 -4.71 -4.30 6.12
N ILE A 73 -3.56 -4.34 5.42
CA ILE A 73 -2.49 -5.30 5.66
C ILE A 73 -1.19 -4.56 5.98
N ASN A 74 -0.49 -5.00 7.03
CA ASN A 74 0.88 -4.62 7.33
C ASN A 74 1.81 -5.78 6.91
N GLN A 75 2.80 -5.51 6.06
CA GLN A 75 3.74 -6.54 5.59
C GLN A 75 4.97 -6.71 6.49
N GLU A 76 5.14 -5.86 7.51
CA GLU A 76 6.27 -5.96 8.44
C GLU A 76 5.86 -6.73 9.70
N PRO A 77 6.17 -8.04 9.79
CA PRO A 77 6.04 -8.75 11.05
C PRO A 77 7.04 -8.19 12.07
N PRO A 78 6.75 -8.31 13.38
CA PRO A 78 7.70 -7.98 14.43
C PRO A 78 9.03 -8.71 14.25
N SER A 79 10.14 -7.99 14.42
CA SER A 79 11.48 -8.55 14.30
C SER A 79 11.73 -9.64 15.34
N ASN A 80 12.56 -10.64 14.99
CA ASN A 80 12.96 -11.75 15.85
C ASN A 80 11.81 -12.58 16.46
N THR A 81 10.61 -12.50 15.88
CA THR A 81 9.44 -13.23 16.39
C THR A 81 9.18 -14.54 15.64
N TYR A 82 9.58 -14.61 14.37
CA TYR A 82 9.27 -15.73 13.49
C TYR A 82 10.52 -16.36 12.88
N SER A 83 10.48 -17.67 12.67
CA SER A 83 11.47 -18.41 11.90
C SER A 83 11.40 -18.03 10.42
N ASP A 84 12.41 -18.41 9.65
CA ASP A 84 12.41 -18.15 8.21
C ASP A 84 11.29 -18.92 7.49
N GLU A 85 11.01 -20.16 7.90
CA GLU A 85 9.91 -20.98 7.39
C GLU A 85 8.55 -20.32 7.62
N GLU A 86 8.33 -19.75 8.80
CA GLU A 86 7.11 -19.01 9.13
C GLU A 86 6.98 -17.75 8.28
N LYS A 87 8.07 -17.00 8.09
CA LYS A 87 8.09 -15.82 7.20
C LYS A 87 7.76 -16.19 5.76
N PHE A 88 8.31 -17.30 5.25
CA PHE A 88 7.98 -17.79 3.92
C PHE A 88 6.48 -18.10 3.83
N LYS A 89 5.92 -18.85 4.78
CA LYS A 89 4.48 -19.17 4.79
C LYS A 89 3.58 -17.93 4.85
N MET A 90 3.98 -16.91 5.61
CA MET A 90 3.29 -15.62 5.63
C MET A 90 3.34 -14.93 4.27
N ALA A 91 4.51 -14.90 3.62
CA ALA A 91 4.66 -14.34 2.28
C ALA A 91 3.80 -15.10 1.25
N GLU A 92 3.78 -16.43 1.28
CA GLU A 92 2.92 -17.23 0.39
C GLU A 92 1.44 -16.92 0.61
N THR A 93 1.01 -16.76 1.86
CA THR A 93 -0.37 -16.40 2.20
C THR A 93 -0.74 -15.05 1.60
N LEU A 94 0.16 -14.07 1.69
CA LEU A 94 -0.05 -12.75 1.10
C LEU A 94 -0.09 -12.80 -0.44
N LEU A 95 0.82 -13.54 -1.08
CA LEU A 95 0.83 -13.70 -2.53
C LEU A 95 -0.47 -14.33 -3.03
N ASN A 96 -0.98 -15.37 -2.35
CA ASN A 96 -2.27 -15.99 -2.67
C ASN A 96 -3.45 -15.00 -2.52
N LYS A 97 -3.43 -14.14 -1.49
CA LYS A 97 -4.44 -13.08 -1.33
C LYS A 97 -4.38 -12.07 -2.47
N TYR A 98 -3.18 -11.58 -2.81
CA TYR A 98 -3.00 -10.58 -3.84
C TYR A 98 -3.31 -11.11 -5.23
N ALA A 99 -2.99 -12.37 -5.53
CA ALA A 99 -3.33 -13.00 -6.80
C ALA A 99 -4.84 -12.93 -7.09
N LYS A 100 -5.68 -13.15 -6.06
CA LYS A 100 -7.14 -13.14 -6.16
C LYS A 100 -7.78 -11.78 -5.90
N ALA A 101 -6.99 -10.73 -5.69
CA ALA A 101 -7.53 -9.42 -5.38
C ALA A 101 -8.20 -8.76 -6.59
N LYS A 102 -9.22 -7.94 -6.33
CA LYS A 102 -9.79 -6.99 -7.29
C LYS A 102 -8.81 -5.84 -7.54
N LEU A 103 -8.24 -5.32 -6.46
CA LEU A 103 -7.35 -4.16 -6.47
C LEU A 103 -6.45 -4.21 -5.23
N VAL A 104 -5.19 -3.84 -5.41
CA VAL A 104 -4.24 -3.60 -4.32
C VAL A 104 -3.77 -2.15 -4.35
N ILE A 105 -3.83 -1.46 -3.22
CA ILE A 105 -3.35 -0.08 -3.05
C ILE A 105 -2.20 -0.11 -2.07
N THR A 106 -1.00 0.31 -2.48
CA THR A 106 0.20 0.16 -1.64
C THR A 106 1.28 1.20 -1.93
N SER A 107 2.08 1.55 -0.93
CA SER A 107 3.33 2.31 -1.12
C SER A 107 4.58 1.43 -1.15
N ARG A 108 4.42 0.10 -1.07
CA ARG A 108 5.53 -0.87 -1.04
C ARG A 108 5.77 -1.42 -2.43
N ILE A 109 6.93 -1.13 -3.00
CA ILE A 109 7.34 -1.70 -4.30
C ILE A 109 7.42 -3.23 -4.23
N HIS A 110 7.83 -3.80 -3.09
CA HIS A 110 7.84 -5.26 -2.86
C HIS A 110 6.43 -5.89 -2.81
N CYS A 111 5.38 -5.09 -2.63
CA CYS A 111 4.00 -5.55 -2.80
C CYS A 111 3.53 -5.31 -4.24
N ALA A 112 3.84 -4.15 -4.80
CA ALA A 112 3.33 -3.72 -6.08
C ALA A 112 3.88 -4.53 -7.27
N LEU A 113 5.19 -4.82 -7.28
CA LEU A 113 5.83 -5.60 -8.35
C LEU A 113 5.26 -7.03 -8.46
N PRO A 114 5.11 -7.79 -7.35
CA PRO A 114 4.40 -9.06 -7.40
C PRO A 114 2.96 -8.94 -7.92
N CYS A 115 2.20 -7.92 -7.49
CA CYS A 115 0.84 -7.72 -7.99
C CYS A 115 0.82 -7.50 -9.51
N LEU A 116 1.75 -6.69 -10.02
CA LEU A 116 1.90 -6.44 -11.45
C LEU A 116 2.17 -7.73 -12.22
N ALA A 117 3.12 -8.54 -11.77
CA ALA A 117 3.47 -9.81 -12.41
C ALA A 117 2.34 -10.87 -12.33
N LEU A 118 1.55 -10.86 -11.26
CA LEU A 118 0.34 -11.69 -11.13
C LEU A 118 -0.84 -11.19 -11.98
N GLY A 119 -0.70 -10.04 -12.65
CA GLY A 119 -1.79 -9.38 -13.37
C GLY A 119 -2.84 -8.75 -12.46
N THR A 120 -2.58 -8.68 -11.15
CA THR A 120 -3.49 -8.05 -10.20
C THR A 120 -3.48 -6.54 -10.35
N PRO A 121 -4.63 -5.88 -10.54
CA PRO A 121 -4.70 -4.43 -10.58
C PRO A 121 -4.06 -3.81 -9.35
N VAL A 122 -3.11 -2.91 -9.57
CA VAL A 122 -2.37 -2.26 -8.48
C VAL A 122 -2.26 -0.74 -8.66
N ILE A 123 -2.52 -0.01 -7.59
CA ILE A 123 -2.25 1.43 -7.48
C ILE A 123 -1.08 1.63 -6.52
N PHE A 124 -0.01 2.24 -7.02
CA PHE A 124 1.14 2.61 -6.22
C PHE A 124 0.93 4.00 -5.60
N VAL A 125 1.03 4.09 -4.28
CA VAL A 125 0.97 5.37 -3.55
C VAL A 125 2.38 5.84 -3.26
N ASN A 126 2.82 6.85 -4.00
CA ASN A 126 4.10 7.48 -3.80
C ASN A 126 3.99 8.61 -2.79
N GLY A 127 4.52 8.38 -1.58
CA GLY A 127 4.62 9.37 -0.51
C GLY A 127 6.06 9.77 -0.19
N PHE A 128 7.00 9.60 -1.13
CA PHE A 128 8.40 9.98 -0.95
C PHE A 128 8.62 11.45 -1.25
N ASP A 129 9.26 12.17 -0.32
CA ASP A 129 9.63 13.59 -0.49
C ASP A 129 11.08 13.77 -1.00
N SER A 130 11.86 12.68 -1.15
CA SER A 130 13.31 12.75 -1.41
C SER A 130 13.70 12.38 -2.85
N PHE A 131 14.48 13.26 -3.48
CA PHE A 131 15.10 13.04 -4.81
C PHE A 131 16.00 11.79 -4.84
N VAL A 132 16.57 11.40 -3.69
CA VAL A 132 17.50 10.27 -3.58
C VAL A 132 16.78 8.91 -3.64
N ASP A 133 15.58 8.82 -3.08
CA ASP A 133 14.74 7.62 -3.25
C ASP A 133 14.19 7.53 -4.67
N SER A 134 13.90 8.68 -5.29
CA SER A 134 13.39 8.77 -6.67
C SER A 134 14.33 8.10 -7.69
N CYS A 135 15.65 8.26 -7.52
CA CYS A 135 16.66 7.73 -8.46
C CYS A 135 16.74 6.18 -8.46
N ARG A 136 16.51 5.50 -7.33
CA ARG A 136 16.49 4.02 -7.30
C ARG A 136 15.22 3.40 -7.83
N PHE A 137 14.15 4.19 -7.87
CA PHE A 137 12.84 3.77 -8.35
C PHE A 137 12.52 4.36 -9.73
N ASP A 138 13.48 5.07 -10.32
CA ASP A 138 13.36 5.63 -11.65
C ASP A 138 13.18 4.50 -12.67
N GLY A 139 12.29 4.68 -13.63
CA GLY A 139 11.83 3.63 -14.55
C GLY A 139 10.93 2.54 -13.93
N ILE A 140 11.05 2.22 -12.64
CA ILE A 140 10.14 1.26 -11.98
C ILE A 140 8.77 1.90 -11.72
N LEU A 141 8.75 3.15 -11.26
CA LEU A 141 7.50 3.87 -10.99
C LEU A 141 6.63 4.04 -12.24
N GLU A 142 7.26 4.02 -13.40
CA GLU A 142 6.60 4.12 -14.70
C GLU A 142 5.74 2.90 -15.07
N LEU A 143 5.88 1.78 -14.34
CA LEU A 143 5.12 0.55 -14.53
C LEU A 143 3.77 0.58 -13.82
N PHE A 144 3.53 1.55 -12.94
CA PHE A 144 2.36 1.57 -12.06
C PHE A 144 1.37 2.68 -12.41
N ASN A 145 0.09 2.38 -12.21
CA ASN A 145 -0.89 3.42 -11.92
C ASN A 145 -0.53 4.04 -10.57
N ARG A 146 -0.27 5.35 -10.53
CA ARG A 146 0.33 6.00 -9.36
C ARG A 146 -0.53 7.12 -8.82
N VAL A 147 -0.55 7.24 -7.50
CA VAL A 147 -0.97 8.43 -6.77
C VAL A 147 0.25 9.04 -6.10
N ASP A 148 0.62 10.25 -6.46
CA ASP A 148 1.68 11.01 -5.82
C ASP A 148 1.07 11.87 -4.72
N VAL A 149 1.57 11.75 -3.48
CA VAL A 149 1.06 12.46 -2.31
C VAL A 149 2.19 13.28 -1.69
N ASN A 150 2.00 14.60 -1.61
CA ASN A 150 2.89 15.48 -0.87
C ASN A 150 2.82 15.13 0.62
N SER A 151 3.94 14.73 1.24
CA SER A 151 3.90 14.22 2.60
C SER A 151 3.51 15.28 3.64
N LYS A 152 3.73 16.56 3.31
CA LYS A 152 3.49 17.72 4.18
C LYS A 152 2.07 18.23 4.07
N THR A 153 1.60 18.51 2.86
CA THR A 153 0.29 19.12 2.59
C THR A 153 -0.82 18.07 2.41
N GLY A 154 -0.47 16.87 1.98
CA GLY A 154 -1.40 15.82 1.56
C GLY A 154 -2.11 16.15 0.24
N GLU A 155 -1.68 17.19 -0.48
CA GLU A 155 -2.08 17.35 -1.87
C GLU A 155 -1.63 16.13 -2.67
N PHE A 156 -2.42 15.75 -3.67
CA PHE A 156 -2.13 14.57 -4.46
C PHE A 156 -2.43 14.79 -5.93
N SER A 157 -1.78 13.98 -6.77
CA SER A 157 -2.11 13.81 -8.18
C SER A 157 -2.17 12.31 -8.49
N ALA A 158 -2.88 11.94 -9.56
CA ALA A 158 -2.98 10.57 -10.02
C ALA A 158 -2.65 10.49 -11.51
N THR A 159 -2.02 9.38 -11.93
CA THR A 159 -1.67 9.12 -13.34
C THR A 159 -2.81 8.45 -14.12
N PHE A 160 -3.99 8.30 -13.51
CA PHE A 160 -5.15 7.61 -14.03
C PHE A 160 -6.43 8.38 -13.66
N PRO A 161 -7.54 8.20 -14.42
CA PRO A 161 -8.79 8.91 -14.13
C PRO A 161 -9.38 8.48 -12.78
N LEU A 162 -9.95 9.44 -12.06
CA LEU A 162 -10.58 9.24 -10.76
C LEU A 162 -12.07 9.59 -10.82
N ASP A 163 -12.91 8.72 -10.29
CA ASP A 163 -14.35 8.97 -10.18
C ASP A 163 -14.61 9.97 -9.06
N ASN A 164 -15.13 11.15 -9.43
CA ASN A 164 -15.32 12.27 -8.50
C ASN A 164 -14.04 12.64 -7.73
N GLY A 165 -12.87 12.47 -8.36
CA GLY A 165 -11.58 12.76 -7.75
C GLY A 165 -11.13 11.77 -6.67
N MET A 166 -11.76 10.60 -6.54
CA MET A 166 -11.40 9.58 -5.55
C MET A 166 -11.32 8.18 -6.14
N ILE A 167 -10.57 7.32 -5.46
CA ILE A 167 -10.58 5.86 -5.64
C ILE A 167 -11.79 5.30 -4.88
N THR A 168 -12.60 4.52 -5.58
CA THR A 168 -13.84 3.91 -5.06
C THR A 168 -13.79 2.39 -5.24
N LYS A 169 -14.76 1.68 -4.65
CA LYS A 169 -14.90 0.22 -4.84
C LYS A 169 -15.15 -0.19 -6.29
N ASN A 170 -15.65 0.75 -7.09
CA ASN A 170 -15.96 0.55 -8.49
C ASN A 170 -14.82 0.99 -9.41
N THR A 171 -13.75 1.57 -8.87
CA THR A 171 -12.56 1.93 -9.64
C THR A 171 -11.99 0.66 -10.28
N LYS A 172 -12.07 0.61 -11.61
CA LYS A 172 -11.47 -0.43 -12.44
C LYS A 172 -10.26 0.16 -13.13
N ILE A 173 -9.08 -0.36 -12.81
CA ILE A 173 -7.83 0.01 -13.46
C ILE A 173 -7.21 -1.23 -14.08
N ALA A 174 -6.69 -1.09 -15.29
CA ALA A 174 -5.80 -2.08 -15.88
C ALA A 174 -4.36 -1.70 -15.53
N ASN A 175 -3.51 -2.70 -15.31
CA ASN A 175 -2.07 -2.45 -15.15
C ASN A 175 -1.49 -1.89 -16.45
N LEU A 176 -0.44 -1.07 -16.34
CA LEU A 176 0.22 -0.51 -17.52
C LEU A 176 0.98 -1.63 -18.23
N GLU A 177 0.60 -1.91 -19.48
CA GLU A 177 1.33 -2.82 -20.35
C GLU A 177 2.50 -2.09 -21.02
N LYS A 178 3.56 -1.87 -20.24
CA LYS A 178 4.86 -1.46 -20.79
C LYS A 178 5.68 -2.73 -21.03
N HIS A 179 5.49 -3.31 -22.22
CA HIS A 179 6.27 -4.43 -22.74
C HIS A 179 7.66 -3.98 -23.16
#